data_AF-E9AY10-F1
#
_entry.id   AF-E9AY10-F1
#
_cell.length_a   1.000
_cell.length_b   1.000
_cell.length_c   1.000
_cell.angle_alpha   90.00
_cell.angle_beta   90.00
_cell.angle_gamma   90.00
#
_symmetry.space_group_name_H-M   'P 1'
#
loop_
_entity.id
_entity.type
_entity.pdbx_description
1 polymer ?
#
loop_
_entity_poly.entity_id
_entity_poly.type
_entity_poly.pdbx_seq_one_letter_code
_entity_poly.pdbx_strand_id
1 'polypeptide(L)'
;MGQRQSFETKLHECVCNNNVEQMKELIRQPEFVGENMNDTMFLDLVERRWDSATTMAFAKHANDHQLAILVSTAIIHSSVLPLGSLFGLMKDAPATIRREHLDELFMTACDHIDTEAVKAMLTINCFDPTDGRPIVTVVRRELSKMVPDEELVQLVLDALPGHEDVATYLLETCVPTAKNEATKAMLTTKLKNYVTCT
;
A
#
# COMPACT_ATOMS: atom_id res chain seq x y z
N MET A 1 1.86 47.08 -5.14
CA MET A 1 1.85 46.21 -6.34
C MET A 1 1.99 44.78 -5.85
N GLY A 2 0.92 44.00 -5.85
CA GLY A 2 0.95 42.62 -5.35
C GLY A 2 1.65 41.73 -6.37
N GLN A 3 2.72 41.03 -5.96
CA GLN A 3 3.30 39.98 -6.77
C GLN A 3 2.21 38.93 -7.01
N ARG A 4 1.99 38.59 -8.29
CA ARG A 4 1.08 37.52 -8.69
C ARG A 4 1.65 36.23 -8.12
N GLN A 5 0.95 35.63 -7.15
CA GLN A 5 1.35 34.36 -6.54
C GLN A 5 1.56 33.30 -7.64
N SER A 6 2.67 32.54 -7.56
CA SER A 6 2.99 31.51 -8.54
C SER A 6 1.93 30.41 -8.54
N PHE A 7 1.81 29.68 -9.65
CA PHE A 7 0.83 28.59 -9.76
C PHE A 7 1.11 27.49 -8.71
N GLU A 8 2.38 27.13 -8.52
CA GLU A 8 2.81 26.18 -7.49
C GLU A 8 2.29 26.58 -6.10
N THR A 9 2.48 27.83 -5.66
CA THR A 9 2.02 28.25 -4.32
C THR A 9 0.50 28.19 -4.20
N LYS A 10 -0.23 28.60 -5.25
CA LYS A 10 -1.70 28.48 -5.27
C LYS A 10 -2.16 27.04 -5.21
N LEU A 11 -1.47 26.16 -5.93
CA LEU A 11 -1.77 24.73 -5.93
C LEU A 11 -1.50 24.12 -4.55
N HIS A 12 -0.37 24.45 -3.93
CA HIS A 12 -0.02 23.93 -2.61
C HIS A 12 -1.02 24.42 -1.56
N GLU A 13 -1.36 25.71 -1.55
CA GLU A 13 -2.39 26.25 -0.66
C GLU A 13 -3.76 25.62 -0.88
N CYS A 14 -4.08 25.23 -2.11
CA CYS A 14 -5.32 24.54 -2.44
C CYS A 14 -5.34 23.09 -1.96
N VAL A 15 -4.20 22.38 -2.01
CA VAL A 15 -4.01 20.99 -1.51
C VAL A 15 -3.99 20.97 0.02
N CYS A 16 -3.20 21.88 0.62
CA CYS A 16 -3.46 22.37 1.98
C CYS A 16 -4.90 22.91 2.04
N ASN A 17 -5.53 23.31 3.13
CA ASN A 17 -6.95 23.78 3.09
C ASN A 17 -8.04 22.83 2.52
N ASN A 18 -7.71 21.77 1.77
CA ASN A 18 -8.64 20.84 1.11
C ASN A 18 -9.73 21.54 0.27
N ASN A 19 -9.35 22.53 -0.55
CA ASN A 19 -10.31 23.35 -1.30
C ASN A 19 -10.74 22.69 -2.62
N VAL A 20 -11.74 21.80 -2.54
CA VAL A 20 -12.21 20.98 -3.67
C VAL A 20 -12.68 21.81 -4.87
N GLU A 21 -13.39 22.93 -4.66
CA GLU A 21 -13.89 23.74 -5.78
C GLU A 21 -12.76 24.44 -6.53
N GLN A 22 -11.80 25.01 -5.81
CA GLN A 22 -10.61 25.59 -6.42
C GLN A 22 -9.77 24.53 -7.13
N MET A 23 -9.68 23.32 -6.58
CA MET A 23 -8.94 22.22 -7.20
C MET A 23 -9.53 21.83 -8.56
N LYS A 24 -10.86 21.80 -8.70
CA LYS A 24 -11.54 21.53 -9.99
C LYS A 24 -11.15 22.55 -11.06
N GLU A 25 -10.92 23.79 -10.68
CA GLU A 25 -10.47 24.85 -11.59
C GLU A 25 -8.98 24.71 -11.91
N LEU A 26 -8.14 24.48 -10.90
CA LEU A 26 -6.69 24.38 -11.06
C LEU A 26 -6.28 23.19 -11.95
N ILE A 27 -6.90 22.02 -11.80
CA ILE A 27 -6.61 20.83 -12.62
C ILE A 27 -6.85 21.07 -14.13
N ARG A 28 -7.72 22.01 -14.48
CA ARG A 28 -8.03 22.33 -15.89
C ARG A 28 -7.06 23.34 -16.49
N GLN A 29 -6.17 23.94 -15.70
CA GLN A 29 -5.25 24.95 -16.17
C GLN A 29 -4.03 24.29 -16.86
N PRO A 30 -3.52 24.85 -17.97
CA PRO A 30 -2.32 24.36 -18.63
C PRO A 30 -1.09 24.26 -17.71
N GLU A 31 -1.05 25.08 -16.66
CA GLU A 31 0.01 25.10 -15.66
C GLU A 31 -0.05 23.91 -14.67
N PHE A 32 -1.11 23.08 -14.71
CA PHE A 32 -1.19 21.84 -13.93
C PHE A 32 -0.31 20.74 -14.55
N VAL A 33 1.00 20.92 -14.39
CA VAL A 33 2.06 20.03 -14.86
C VAL A 33 3.04 19.71 -13.73
N GLY A 34 3.79 18.62 -13.88
CA GLY A 34 4.67 18.11 -12.83
C GLY A 34 5.72 19.11 -12.34
N GLU A 35 6.16 20.03 -13.20
CA GLU A 35 7.13 21.08 -12.84
C GLU A 35 6.60 22.07 -11.78
N ASN A 36 5.27 22.18 -11.64
CA ASN A 36 4.62 23.01 -10.63
C ASN A 36 4.09 22.19 -9.44
N MET A 37 4.49 20.92 -9.32
CA MET A 37 4.09 20.02 -8.24
C MET A 37 5.31 19.65 -7.42
N ASN A 38 5.31 20.04 -6.14
CA ASN A 38 6.39 19.67 -5.22
C ASN A 38 6.03 18.41 -4.43
N ASP A 39 7.04 17.78 -3.85
CA ASP A 39 6.93 16.51 -3.15
C ASP A 39 5.97 16.58 -1.94
N THR A 40 5.94 17.73 -1.24
CA THR A 40 5.03 17.92 -0.10
C THR A 40 3.56 17.91 -0.49
N MET A 41 3.20 18.32 -1.70
CA MET A 41 1.82 18.19 -2.17
C MET A 41 1.37 16.74 -2.22
N PHE A 42 2.25 15.81 -2.62
CA PHE A 42 1.92 14.38 -2.70
C PHE A 42 1.70 13.75 -1.33
N LEU A 43 2.46 14.17 -0.32
CA LEU A 43 2.20 13.83 1.10
C LEU A 43 0.84 14.38 1.54
N ASP A 44 0.61 15.68 1.33
CA ASP A 44 -0.61 16.37 1.76
C ASP A 44 -1.87 15.78 1.10
N LEU A 45 -1.79 15.29 -0.16
CA LEU A 45 -2.91 14.61 -0.83
C LEU A 45 -3.43 13.43 0.00
N VAL A 46 -2.52 12.63 0.54
CA VAL A 46 -2.86 11.44 1.33
C VAL A 46 -3.26 11.83 2.75
N GLU A 47 -2.45 12.64 3.44
CA GLU A 47 -2.70 13.02 4.84
C GLU A 47 -4.02 13.77 5.01
N ARG A 48 -4.38 14.60 4.03
CA ARG A 48 -5.64 15.37 4.03
C ARG A 48 -6.81 14.62 3.41
N ARG A 49 -6.60 13.35 3.03
CA ARG A 49 -7.63 12.44 2.50
C ARG A 49 -8.35 13.00 1.28
N TRP A 50 -7.58 13.53 0.33
CA TRP A 50 -8.14 13.88 -0.97
C TRP A 50 -8.72 12.64 -1.65
N ASP A 51 -9.75 12.84 -2.48
CA ASP A 51 -10.38 11.74 -3.19
C ASP A 51 -9.42 11.11 -4.20
N SER A 52 -9.70 9.84 -4.55
CA SER A 52 -8.84 9.09 -5.47
C SER A 52 -8.76 9.74 -6.85
N ALA A 53 -9.83 10.36 -7.36
CA ALA A 53 -9.80 10.98 -8.68
C ALA A 53 -8.89 12.21 -8.70
N THR A 54 -8.94 13.05 -7.66
CA THR A 54 -8.02 14.18 -7.48
C THR A 54 -6.59 13.69 -7.33
N THR A 55 -6.33 12.72 -6.46
CA THR A 55 -4.98 12.18 -6.25
C THR A 55 -4.39 11.60 -7.54
N MET A 56 -5.21 10.89 -8.33
CA MET A 56 -4.80 10.35 -9.62
C MET A 56 -4.59 11.42 -10.70
N ALA A 57 -5.19 12.61 -10.58
CA ALA A 57 -4.87 13.72 -11.46
C ALA A 57 -3.43 14.20 -11.25
N PHE A 58 -2.98 14.32 -9.99
CA PHE A 58 -1.58 14.63 -9.67
C PHE A 58 -0.64 13.51 -10.11
N ALA A 59 -0.99 12.24 -9.81
CA ALA A 59 -0.16 11.09 -10.14
C ALA A 59 0.19 11.00 -11.64
N LYS A 60 -0.72 11.40 -12.54
CA LYS A 60 -0.47 11.39 -14.00
C LYS A 60 0.62 12.35 -14.46
N HIS A 61 0.93 13.38 -13.66
CA HIS A 61 1.98 14.36 -13.95
C HIS A 61 3.21 14.18 -13.07
N ALA A 62 3.17 13.23 -12.14
CA ALA A 62 4.23 12.95 -11.19
C ALA A 62 5.43 12.27 -11.87
N ASN A 63 6.61 12.48 -11.29
CA ASN A 63 7.78 11.63 -11.57
C ASN A 63 7.76 10.37 -10.66
N ASP A 64 8.65 9.42 -10.93
CA ASP A 64 8.70 8.15 -10.18
C ASP A 64 8.95 8.34 -8.67
N HIS A 65 9.74 9.34 -8.27
CA HIS A 65 9.97 9.65 -6.86
C HIS A 65 8.68 10.16 -6.17
N GLN A 66 7.94 11.04 -6.83
CA GLN A 66 6.66 11.54 -6.35
C GLN A 66 5.58 10.45 -6.28
N LEU A 67 5.58 9.52 -7.25
CA LEU A 67 4.74 8.33 -7.19
C LEU A 67 5.11 7.42 -6.00
N ALA A 68 6.41 7.27 -5.70
CA ALA A 68 6.87 6.53 -4.54
C ALA A 68 6.44 7.18 -3.21
N ILE A 69 6.41 8.52 -3.14
CA ILE A 69 5.84 9.26 -2.00
C ILE A 69 4.35 8.93 -1.85
N LEU A 70 3.56 8.96 -2.93
CA LEU A 70 2.14 8.60 -2.86
C LEU A 70 1.94 7.18 -2.37
N VAL A 71 2.65 6.21 -2.95
CA VAL A 71 2.55 4.79 -2.59
C VAL A 71 2.93 4.58 -1.12
N SER A 72 4.06 5.13 -0.69
CA SER A 72 4.55 4.93 0.68
C SER A 72 3.61 5.54 1.71
N THR A 73 3.17 6.77 1.48
CA THR A 73 2.23 7.47 2.36
C THR A 73 0.87 6.78 2.40
N ALA A 74 0.39 6.28 1.26
CA ALA A 74 -0.86 5.52 1.19
C ALA A 74 -0.81 4.26 2.06
N ILE A 75 0.29 3.48 1.97
CA ILE A 75 0.47 2.26 2.76
C ILE A 75 0.57 2.59 4.26
N ILE A 76 1.40 3.58 4.62
CA ILE A 76 1.63 3.99 6.02
C ILE A 76 0.33 4.47 6.69
N HIS A 77 -0.51 5.21 5.96
CA HIS A 77 -1.76 5.75 6.49
C HIS A 77 -2.99 4.88 6.22
N SER A 78 -2.81 3.68 5.67
CA SER A 78 -3.91 2.80 5.22
C SER A 78 -4.94 3.54 4.35
N SER A 79 -4.45 4.42 3.47
CA SER A 79 -5.31 5.23 2.60
C SER A 79 -5.75 4.42 1.39
N VAL A 80 -7.05 4.48 1.07
CA VAL A 80 -7.64 3.75 -0.05
C VAL A 80 -7.29 4.45 -1.37
N LEU A 81 -6.13 4.08 -1.92
CA LEU A 81 -5.67 4.51 -3.23
C LEU A 81 -5.42 3.29 -4.14
N PRO A 82 -5.62 3.42 -5.46
CA PRO A 82 -5.41 2.32 -6.39
C PRO A 82 -3.91 2.08 -6.62
N LEU A 83 -3.24 1.42 -5.66
CA LEU A 83 -1.78 1.24 -5.67
C LEU A 83 -1.28 0.57 -6.96
N GLY A 84 -2.01 -0.41 -7.50
CA GLY A 84 -1.66 -1.03 -8.78
C GLY A 84 -1.58 -0.02 -9.94
N SER A 85 -2.49 0.95 -9.97
CA SER A 85 -2.46 2.05 -10.95
C SER A 85 -1.29 3.00 -10.70
N LEU A 86 -0.96 3.30 -9.44
CA LEU A 86 0.19 4.15 -9.10
C LEU A 86 1.51 3.50 -9.51
N PHE A 87 1.71 2.21 -9.23
CA PHE A 87 2.85 1.45 -9.73
C PHE A 87 2.89 1.44 -11.26
N GLY A 88 1.75 1.30 -11.92
CA GLY A 88 1.65 1.34 -13.38
C GLY A 88 1.98 2.69 -14.02
N LEU A 89 2.00 3.78 -13.25
CA LEU A 89 2.44 5.10 -13.72
C LEU A 89 3.95 5.32 -13.60
N MET A 90 4.66 4.50 -12.83
CA MET A 90 6.12 4.59 -12.70
C MET A 90 6.79 4.16 -14.00
N LYS A 91 7.73 4.96 -14.49
CA LYS A 91 8.48 4.65 -15.72
C LYS A 91 9.43 3.47 -15.51
N ASP A 92 10.08 3.41 -14.34
CA ASP A 92 10.93 2.30 -13.92
C ASP A 92 10.57 1.88 -12.49
N ALA A 93 9.47 1.10 -12.37
CA ALA A 93 9.02 0.59 -11.08
C ALA A 93 10.09 -0.25 -10.37
N PRO A 94 10.80 -1.22 -11.00
CA PRO A 94 11.81 -2.00 -10.30
C PRO A 94 12.98 -1.17 -9.77
N ALA A 95 13.47 -0.17 -10.51
CA ALA A 95 14.51 0.70 -10.01
C ALA A 95 14.01 1.63 -8.89
N THR A 96 12.78 2.13 -9.01
CA THR A 96 12.16 3.00 -8.01
C THR A 96 11.91 2.26 -6.71
N ILE A 97 11.37 1.04 -6.75
CA ILE A 97 11.18 0.18 -5.57
C ILE A 97 12.49 0.03 -4.80
N ARG A 98 13.60 -0.30 -5.50
CA ARG A 98 14.91 -0.46 -4.85
C ARG A 98 15.49 0.85 -4.30
N ARG A 99 15.31 1.97 -5.01
CA ARG A 99 15.87 3.27 -4.61
C ARG A 99 15.12 3.86 -3.41
N GLU A 100 13.81 3.69 -3.39
CA GLU A 100 12.91 4.28 -2.40
C GLU A 100 12.49 3.27 -1.32
N HIS A 101 13.06 2.06 -1.33
CA HIS A 101 12.82 1.00 -0.34
C HIS A 101 11.33 0.64 -0.16
N LEU A 102 10.56 0.62 -1.26
CA LEU A 102 9.11 0.39 -1.20
C LEU A 102 8.75 -1.04 -0.78
N ASP A 103 9.65 -2.00 -1.00
CA ASP A 103 9.52 -3.40 -0.60
C ASP A 103 9.50 -3.55 0.93
N GLU A 104 10.18 -2.68 1.67
CA GLU A 104 10.16 -2.67 3.14
C GLU A 104 8.76 -2.35 3.71
N LEU A 105 7.89 -1.72 2.91
CA LEU A 105 6.52 -1.40 3.29
C LEU A 105 5.56 -2.58 3.13
N PHE A 106 5.99 -3.69 2.52
CA PHE A 106 5.15 -4.89 2.36
C PHE A 106 4.67 -5.42 3.72
N MET A 107 5.54 -5.37 4.71
CA MET A 107 5.21 -5.77 6.07
C MET A 107 4.14 -4.87 6.68
N THR A 108 4.23 -3.56 6.45
CA THR A 108 3.24 -2.58 6.91
C THR A 108 1.88 -2.82 6.26
N ALA A 109 1.83 -3.09 4.95
CA ALA A 109 0.59 -3.43 4.25
C ALA A 109 -0.07 -4.70 4.80
N CYS A 110 0.74 -5.73 5.08
CA CYS A 110 0.30 -6.97 5.72
C CYS A 110 -0.25 -6.73 7.14
N ASP A 111 0.40 -5.88 7.94
CA ASP A 111 -0.04 -5.58 9.31
C ASP A 111 -1.36 -4.79 9.35
N HIS A 112 -1.58 -3.93 8.35
CA HIS A 112 -2.83 -3.19 8.15
C HIS A 112 -3.99 -4.07 7.63
N ILE A 113 -3.72 -5.31 7.19
CA ILE A 113 -4.71 -6.19 6.56
C ILE A 113 -5.35 -5.51 5.34
N ASP A 114 -4.52 -4.85 4.54
CA ASP A 114 -4.95 -4.21 3.29
C ASP A 114 -4.69 -5.16 2.11
N THR A 115 -5.69 -6.00 1.82
CA THR A 115 -5.61 -7.05 0.79
C THR A 115 -5.34 -6.50 -0.59
N GLU A 116 -5.92 -5.35 -0.94
CA GLU A 116 -5.69 -4.72 -2.24
C GLU A 116 -4.28 -4.11 -2.35
N ALA A 117 -3.77 -3.51 -1.27
CA ALA A 117 -2.39 -3.04 -1.25
C ALA A 117 -1.40 -4.20 -1.38
N VAL A 118 -1.59 -5.28 -0.61
CA VAL A 118 -0.74 -6.48 -0.67
C VAL A 118 -0.75 -7.07 -2.08
N LYS A 119 -1.93 -7.22 -2.69
CA LYS A 119 -2.08 -7.73 -4.07
C LYS A 119 -1.35 -6.85 -5.10
N ALA A 120 -1.45 -5.53 -4.98
CA ALA A 120 -0.74 -4.60 -5.85
C ALA A 120 0.79 -4.72 -5.70
N MET A 121 1.29 -4.84 -4.46
CA MET A 121 2.71 -5.01 -4.19
C MET A 121 3.25 -6.35 -4.72
N LEU A 122 2.51 -7.44 -4.52
CA LEU A 122 2.87 -8.76 -5.06
C LEU A 122 2.93 -8.75 -6.60
N THR A 123 1.97 -8.10 -7.25
CA THR A 123 1.90 -8.03 -8.73
C THR A 123 3.16 -7.42 -9.35
N ILE A 124 3.81 -6.47 -8.65
CA ILE A 124 5.01 -5.79 -9.13
C ILE A 124 6.31 -6.31 -8.47
N ASN A 125 6.23 -7.42 -7.73
CA ASN A 125 7.34 -7.98 -6.93
C ASN A 125 7.96 -6.96 -5.94
N CYS A 126 7.11 -6.16 -5.29
CA CYS A 126 7.51 -5.17 -4.28
C CYS A 126 7.49 -5.78 -2.88
N PHE A 127 8.36 -6.78 -2.65
CA PHE A 127 8.54 -7.44 -1.35
C PHE A 127 9.85 -8.22 -1.32
N ASP A 128 10.33 -8.57 -0.13
CA ASP A 128 11.46 -9.49 0.05
C ASP A 128 10.95 -10.94 0.19
N PRO A 129 11.23 -11.84 -0.77
CA PRO A 129 10.78 -13.24 -0.69
C PRO A 129 11.49 -14.05 0.40
N THR A 130 12.62 -13.55 0.93
CA THR A 130 13.38 -14.20 2.01
C THR A 130 12.88 -13.83 3.39
N ASP A 131 11.92 -12.91 3.50
CA ASP A 131 11.32 -12.51 4.76
C ASP A 131 10.03 -13.30 5.05
N GLY A 132 10.09 -14.22 6.03
CA GLY A 132 8.92 -14.99 6.48
C GLY A 132 8.02 -14.27 7.49
N ARG A 133 8.40 -13.08 7.99
CA ARG A 133 7.60 -12.32 8.99
C ARG A 133 6.21 -11.92 8.49
N PRO A 134 5.96 -11.61 7.21
CA PRO A 134 4.62 -11.40 6.67
C PRO A 134 3.62 -12.52 6.95
N ILE A 135 4.05 -13.79 6.83
CA ILE A 135 3.21 -14.94 7.15
C ILE A 135 2.80 -14.89 8.63
N VAL A 136 3.76 -14.66 9.53
CA VAL A 136 3.50 -14.56 10.98
C VAL A 136 2.50 -13.46 11.29
N THR A 137 2.72 -12.28 10.74
CA THR A 137 1.90 -11.09 11.03
C THR A 137 0.47 -11.28 10.60
N VAL A 138 0.23 -11.69 9.34
CA VAL A 138 -1.13 -11.87 8.83
C VAL A 138 -1.86 -12.94 9.63
N VAL A 139 -1.25 -14.13 9.80
CA VAL A 139 -1.89 -15.22 10.55
C VAL A 139 -2.23 -14.80 11.98
N ARG A 140 -1.32 -14.12 12.68
CA ARG A 140 -1.56 -13.68 14.07
C ARG A 140 -2.65 -12.63 14.18
N ARG A 141 -2.77 -11.73 13.20
CA ARG A 141 -3.84 -10.73 13.14
C ARG A 141 -5.21 -11.38 12.98
N GLU A 142 -5.30 -12.49 12.25
CA GLU A 142 -6.55 -13.23 12.06
C GLU A 142 -7.04 -13.97 13.31
N LEU A 143 -6.17 -14.40 14.22
CA LEU A 143 -6.51 -15.27 15.38
C LEU A 143 -7.65 -14.72 16.27
N SER A 144 -7.84 -13.41 16.27
CA SER A 144 -8.86 -12.75 17.09
C SER A 144 -10.16 -12.44 16.36
N LYS A 145 -10.20 -12.61 15.03
CA LYS A 145 -11.34 -12.27 14.18
C LYS A 145 -12.36 -13.41 14.11
N MET A 146 -13.63 -13.04 13.97
CA MET A 146 -14.74 -13.97 13.74
C MET A 146 -14.87 -14.35 12.26
N VAL A 147 -14.56 -13.39 11.36
CA VAL A 147 -14.52 -13.58 9.91
C VAL A 147 -13.11 -13.22 9.49
N PRO A 148 -12.23 -14.21 9.28
CA PRO A 148 -10.86 -13.95 8.88
C PRO A 148 -10.76 -13.57 7.40
N ASP A 149 -9.73 -12.84 7.03
CA ASP A 149 -9.42 -12.55 5.62
C ASP A 149 -8.68 -13.74 4.99
N GLU A 150 -9.46 -14.65 4.41
CA GLU A 150 -8.93 -15.87 3.78
C GLU A 150 -8.13 -15.60 2.51
N GLU A 151 -8.45 -14.53 1.78
CA GLU A 151 -7.75 -14.14 0.55
C GLU A 151 -6.36 -13.63 0.91
N LEU A 152 -6.26 -12.70 1.85
CA LEU A 152 -4.98 -12.15 2.28
C LEU A 152 -4.02 -13.23 2.80
N VAL A 153 -4.52 -14.11 3.67
CA VAL A 153 -3.71 -15.23 4.19
C VAL A 153 -3.18 -16.09 3.04
N GLN A 154 -4.03 -16.40 2.05
CA GLN A 154 -3.61 -17.22 0.92
C GLN A 154 -2.58 -16.49 0.05
N LEU A 155 -2.80 -15.22 -0.28
CA LEU A 155 -1.89 -14.42 -1.09
C LEU A 155 -0.48 -14.38 -0.51
N VAL A 156 -0.37 -14.18 0.80
CA VAL A 156 0.94 -14.09 1.48
C VAL A 156 1.64 -15.45 1.55
N LEU A 157 0.89 -16.54 1.78
CA LEU A 157 1.45 -17.89 1.76
C LEU A 157 1.97 -18.27 0.36
N ASP A 158 1.18 -17.99 -0.69
CA ASP A 158 1.55 -18.33 -2.07
C ASP A 158 2.77 -17.52 -2.54
N ALA A 159 2.92 -16.28 -2.08
CA ALA A 159 4.02 -15.40 -2.45
C ALA A 159 5.36 -15.73 -1.75
N LEU A 160 5.32 -16.42 -0.61
CA LEU A 160 6.49 -16.67 0.23
C LEU A 160 6.71 -18.17 0.45
N PRO A 161 7.09 -18.96 -0.58
CA PRO A 161 7.45 -20.36 -0.39
C PRO A 161 8.77 -20.53 0.38
N GLY A 162 8.98 -21.67 1.05
CA GLY A 162 10.25 -22.00 1.74
C GLY A 162 10.35 -21.54 3.20
N HIS A 163 9.23 -21.13 3.80
CA HIS A 163 9.13 -20.71 5.22
C HIS A 163 8.30 -21.71 6.03
N GLU A 164 8.51 -23.01 5.82
CA GLU A 164 7.74 -24.08 6.45
C GLU A 164 7.96 -24.15 7.97
N ASP A 165 9.13 -23.73 8.45
CA ASP A 165 9.44 -23.60 9.87
C ASP A 165 8.54 -22.55 10.55
N VAL A 166 8.33 -21.41 9.89
CA VAL A 166 7.40 -20.36 10.31
C VAL A 166 5.97 -20.89 10.34
N ALA A 167 5.54 -21.57 9.28
CA ALA A 167 4.20 -22.15 9.21
C ALA A 167 3.97 -23.22 10.29
N THR A 168 4.99 -24.05 10.56
CA THR A 168 4.95 -25.07 11.62
C THR A 168 4.85 -24.43 13.00
N TYR A 169 5.66 -23.41 13.29
CA TYR A 169 5.56 -22.62 14.52
C TYR A 169 4.15 -22.06 14.74
N LEU A 170 3.56 -21.46 13.69
CA LEU A 170 2.22 -20.90 13.75
C LEU A 170 1.17 -21.98 14.04
N LEU A 171 1.25 -23.13 13.37
CA LEU A 171 0.35 -24.26 13.56
C LEU A 171 0.38 -24.80 14.99
N GLU A 172 1.59 -24.97 15.54
CA GLU A 172 1.78 -25.63 16.84
C GLU A 172 1.57 -24.67 18.01
N THR A 173 1.94 -23.39 17.85
CA THR A 173 2.02 -22.44 18.97
C THR A 173 0.95 -21.36 18.92
N CYS A 174 0.62 -20.84 17.72
CA CYS A 174 -0.23 -19.66 17.61
C CYS A 174 -1.69 -20.00 17.31
N VAL A 175 -1.96 -20.83 16.30
CA VAL A 175 -3.32 -21.22 15.87
C VAL A 175 -4.16 -21.84 17.00
N PRO A 176 -3.61 -22.65 17.94
CA PRO A 176 -4.40 -23.16 19.06
C PRO A 176 -4.99 -22.08 19.97
N THR A 177 -4.42 -20.85 19.95
CA THR A 177 -4.89 -19.70 20.74
C THR A 177 -5.99 -18.88 20.06
N ALA A 178 -6.39 -19.24 18.85
CA ALA A 178 -7.47 -18.55 18.13
C ALA A 178 -8.77 -18.53 18.93
N LYS A 179 -9.46 -17.39 18.94
CA LYS A 179 -10.69 -17.20 19.72
C LYS A 179 -11.92 -17.86 19.10
N ASN A 180 -11.86 -18.16 17.80
CA ASN A 180 -12.97 -18.68 17.02
C ASN A 180 -12.56 -19.99 16.33
N GLU A 181 -13.37 -21.04 16.48
CA GLU A 181 -13.09 -22.37 15.92
C GLU A 181 -13.11 -22.39 14.38
N ALA A 182 -13.93 -21.56 13.73
CA ALA A 182 -13.93 -21.46 12.27
C ALA A 182 -12.61 -20.85 11.76
N THR A 183 -12.17 -19.75 12.38
CA THR A 183 -10.85 -19.14 12.09
C THR A 183 -9.72 -20.13 12.32
N LYS A 184 -9.76 -20.88 13.43
CA LYS A 184 -8.79 -21.91 13.75
C LYS A 184 -8.74 -23.01 12.69
N ALA A 185 -9.89 -23.52 12.28
CA ALA A 185 -10.00 -24.57 11.25
C ALA A 185 -9.48 -24.09 9.89
N MET A 186 -9.84 -22.87 9.50
CA MET A 186 -9.37 -22.23 8.26
C MET A 186 -7.83 -22.10 8.25
N LEU A 187 -7.26 -21.46 9.28
CA LEU A 187 -5.81 -21.26 9.38
C LEU A 187 -5.05 -22.60 9.46
N THR A 188 -5.58 -23.57 10.20
CA THR A 188 -5.00 -24.92 10.28
C THR A 188 -4.93 -25.57 8.90
N THR A 189 -6.00 -25.45 8.11
CA THR A 189 -6.07 -26.05 6.77
C THR A 189 -5.07 -25.40 5.83
N LYS A 190 -5.05 -24.05 5.76
CA LYS A 190 -4.13 -23.32 4.88
C LYS A 190 -2.67 -23.59 5.21
N LEU A 191 -2.29 -23.51 6.48
CA LEU A 191 -0.91 -23.72 6.91
C LEU A 191 -0.45 -25.18 6.73
N LYS A 192 -1.33 -26.17 6.97
CA LYS A 192 -0.99 -27.57 6.67
C LYS A 192 -0.74 -27.78 5.19
N ASN A 193 -1.61 -27.23 4.33
CA ASN A 193 -1.43 -27.33 2.88
C ASN A 193 -0.10 -26.70 2.46
N TYR A 194 0.21 -25.50 2.98
CA TYR A 194 1.47 -24.81 2.71
C TYR A 194 2.70 -25.67 3.06
N VAL A 195 2.74 -26.29 4.24
CA VAL A 195 3.86 -27.17 4.66
C VAL A 195 3.97 -28.44 3.80
N THR A 196 2.90 -28.90 3.18
CA THR A 196 2.88 -30.13 2.37
C THR A 196 3.05 -29.92 0.86
N CYS A 197 2.94 -28.68 0.38
CA CYS A 197 2.91 -28.36 -1.05
C CYS A 197 4.27 -27.91 -1.61
N THR A 198 5.31 -27.84 -0.78
CA THR A 198 6.71 -27.59 -1.16
C THR A 198 7.56 -28.85 -1.06
#